data_AF-A0ABD1VWE3-F1
#
_entry.id   AF-A0ABD1VWE3-F1
#
_cell.length_a   1.000
_cell.length_b   1.000
_cell.length_c   1.000
_cell.angle_alpha   90.00
_cell.angle_beta   90.00
_cell.angle_gamma   90.00
#
_symmetry.space_group_name_H-M   'P 1'
#
loop_
_entity.id
_entity.type
_entity.pdbx_description
1 polymer ?
#
loop_
_entity_poly.entity_id
_entity_poly.type
_entity_poly.pdbx_seq_one_letter_code
_entity_poly.pdbx_strand_id
1 'polypeptide(L)'
;MGFMWTMFQSLLIFASIFAFGLAAAVVFETIRRKYNYAHVEAPPTFEDPNSLKPVPCPHILDPAEKYISLIVPAYNEEHRLPGALDETLNYLQQRAAKDKSFSYEVVIVDDGSVDGTKRVAFDFVNRYTVENVRVILLGRNHGKGEAIRKGMLHSRGELLLMLDADGATKVSDLEKLENQIHAVAKKERKFGDSAASDSTLRISDVPIAAFGSRAHLEEKALATRKWYRNFLMKGFHVVVLLAAGSGIRDTQCGFKMFTRAAARKLFTNIRLKRWCFDVEVVYLCKWFRIPMIEISVNWTEIPGSKVNLLSIPNMLWEMALMSLGYRSGIWKIYT
;
A
#
# COMPACT_ATOMS: atom_id res chain seq x y z
N MET A 1 26.71 -34.33 34.41
CA MET A 1 26.22 -34.43 33.01
C MET A 1 24.71 -34.71 32.92
N GLY A 2 24.13 -35.63 33.70
CA GLY A 2 22.69 -35.97 33.61
C GLY A 2 21.72 -34.80 33.80
N PHE A 3 21.95 -33.93 34.79
CA PHE A 3 21.08 -32.77 35.06
C PHE A 3 21.00 -31.79 33.87
N MET A 4 22.14 -31.45 33.25
CA MET A 4 22.16 -30.57 32.07
C MET A 4 21.45 -31.20 30.87
N TRP A 5 21.55 -32.52 30.71
CA TRP A 5 20.85 -33.26 29.66
C TRP A 5 19.33 -33.27 29.87
N THR A 6 18.87 -33.51 31.10
CA THR A 6 17.44 -33.42 31.46
C THR A 6 16.88 -32.01 31.27
N MET A 7 17.65 -30.97 31.61
CA MET A 7 17.27 -29.58 31.34
C MET A 7 17.16 -29.29 29.84
N PHE A 8 18.12 -29.77 29.04
CA PHE A 8 18.09 -29.63 27.58
C PHE A 8 16.90 -30.36 26.96
N GLN A 9 16.62 -31.60 27.38
CA GLN A 9 15.45 -32.36 26.93
C GLN A 9 14.14 -31.66 27.30
N SER A 10 14.01 -31.18 28.54
CA SER A 10 12.85 -30.40 28.97
C SER A 10 12.66 -29.15 28.10
N LEU A 11 13.74 -28.41 27.82
CA LEU A 11 13.69 -27.21 26.99
C LEU A 11 13.29 -27.52 25.54
N LEU A 12 13.77 -28.62 24.97
CA LEU A 12 13.35 -29.09 23.64
C LEU A 12 11.87 -29.49 23.60
N ILE A 13 11.38 -30.18 24.64
CA ILE A 13 9.95 -30.54 24.75
C ILE A 13 9.10 -29.28 24.83
N PHE A 14 9.44 -28.33 25.71
CA PHE A 14 8.73 -27.05 25.81
C PHE A 14 8.75 -26.27 24.49
N ALA A 15 9.90 -26.20 23.82
CA ALA A 15 10.02 -25.55 22.51
C ALA A 15 9.15 -26.23 21.45
N SER A 16 9.06 -27.56 21.46
CA SER A 16 8.25 -28.34 20.51
C SER A 16 6.75 -28.15 20.77
N ILE A 17 6.31 -28.21 22.03
CA ILE A 17 4.91 -27.94 22.42
C ILE A 17 4.52 -26.52 22.01
N PHE A 18 5.38 -25.54 22.30
CA PHE A 18 5.15 -24.14 21.93
C PHE A 18 5.06 -23.97 20.40
N ALA A 19 5.97 -24.58 19.64
CA ALA A 19 5.96 -24.52 18.18
C ALA A 19 4.70 -25.16 17.58
N PHE A 20 4.28 -26.31 18.11
CA PHE A 20 3.04 -26.96 17.69
C PHE A 20 1.81 -26.12 18.03
N GLY A 21 1.74 -25.57 19.25
CA GLY A 21 0.66 -24.67 19.66
C GLY A 21 0.58 -23.42 18.78
N LEU A 22 1.72 -22.82 18.44
CA LEU A 22 1.80 -21.68 17.53
C LEU A 22 1.32 -22.05 16.13
N ALA A 23 1.76 -23.19 15.59
CA ALA A 23 1.33 -23.67 14.27
C ALA A 23 -0.18 -23.94 14.23
N ALA A 24 -0.72 -24.59 15.26
CA ALA A 24 -2.16 -24.84 15.39
C ALA A 24 -2.94 -23.53 15.48
N ALA A 25 -2.44 -22.54 16.23
CA ALA A 25 -3.05 -21.22 16.31
C ALA A 25 -3.05 -20.48 14.95
N VAL A 26 -1.96 -20.56 14.18
CA VAL A 26 -1.89 -20.00 12.82
C VAL A 26 -2.93 -20.67 11.93
N VAL A 27 -3.01 -22.00 11.91
CA VAL A 27 -3.99 -22.75 11.12
C VAL A 27 -5.42 -22.36 11.50
N PHE A 28 -5.73 -22.40 12.79
CA PHE A 28 -7.05 -22.05 13.32
C PHE A 28 -7.44 -20.63 12.93
N GLU A 29 -6.54 -19.66 13.12
CA GLU A 29 -6.80 -18.26 12.81
C GLU A 29 -6.93 -18.02 11.29
N THR A 30 -6.13 -18.69 10.47
CA THR A 30 -6.25 -18.64 9.00
C THR A 30 -7.61 -19.15 8.53
N ILE A 31 -8.10 -20.26 9.11
CA ILE A 31 -9.44 -20.80 8.83
C ILE A 31 -10.54 -19.87 9.34
N ARG A 32 -10.41 -19.35 10.56
CA ARG A 32 -11.37 -18.41 11.16
C ARG A 32 -11.52 -17.15 10.31
N ARG A 33 -10.43 -16.67 9.71
CA ARG A 33 -10.42 -15.51 8.79
C ARG A 33 -10.86 -15.81 7.37
N LYS A 34 -11.13 -17.08 7.01
CA LYS A 34 -11.54 -17.51 5.66
C LYS A 34 -12.70 -16.67 5.11
N TYR A 35 -13.72 -16.44 5.94
CA TYR A 35 -14.93 -15.69 5.58
C TYR A 35 -14.97 -14.26 6.14
N ASN A 36 -13.91 -13.82 6.82
CA ASN A 36 -13.88 -12.49 7.42
C ASN A 36 -13.43 -11.45 6.37
N TYR A 37 -14.32 -11.18 5.41
CA TYR A 37 -14.20 -10.15 4.38
C TYR A 37 -14.72 -8.78 4.83
N ALA A 38 -15.07 -8.62 6.11
CA ALA A 38 -15.70 -7.41 6.61
C ALA A 38 -14.72 -6.23 6.53
N HIS A 39 -14.74 -5.56 5.39
CA HIS A 39 -14.13 -4.26 5.18
C HIS A 39 -15.14 -3.18 5.57
N VAL A 40 -14.63 -1.99 5.89
CA VAL A 40 -15.53 -0.85 6.14
C VAL A 40 -16.26 -0.55 4.83
N GLU A 41 -17.46 0.02 4.84
CA GLU A 41 -18.06 0.58 3.62
C GLU A 41 -17.69 2.06 3.50
N ALA A 42 -17.46 2.54 2.28
CA ALA A 42 -17.25 3.97 2.08
C ALA A 42 -18.61 4.67 2.15
N PRO A 43 -18.66 5.97 2.49
CA PRO A 43 -19.90 6.72 2.35
C PRO A 43 -20.38 6.67 0.90
N PRO A 44 -21.70 6.60 0.66
CA PRO A 44 -22.25 6.52 -0.70
C PRO A 44 -22.01 7.81 -1.50
N THR A 45 -21.84 8.93 -0.80
CA THR A 45 -21.66 10.26 -1.38
C THR A 45 -20.67 11.08 -0.56
N PHE A 46 -19.98 12.02 -1.23
CA PHE A 46 -19.20 13.08 -0.62
C PHE A 46 -19.99 14.39 -0.67
N GLU A 47 -19.89 15.22 0.35
CA GLU A 47 -20.45 16.57 0.32
C GLU A 47 -19.45 17.53 -0.30
N ASP A 48 -19.89 18.30 -1.31
CA ASP A 48 -19.10 19.41 -1.82
C ASP A 48 -19.33 20.66 -0.96
N PRO A 49 -18.31 21.17 -0.25
CA PRO A 49 -18.47 22.34 0.60
C PRO A 49 -18.83 23.61 -0.19
N ASN A 50 -18.54 23.65 -1.50
CA ASN A 50 -18.78 24.83 -2.33
C ASN A 50 -20.14 24.80 -3.03
N SER A 51 -20.60 23.63 -3.49
CA SER A 51 -21.90 23.50 -4.17
C SER A 51 -23.02 22.98 -3.27
N LEU A 52 -22.70 22.46 -2.09
CA LEU A 52 -23.61 21.78 -1.15
C LEU A 52 -24.38 20.60 -1.77
N LYS A 53 -23.93 20.10 -2.94
CA LYS A 53 -24.51 18.95 -3.61
C LYS A 53 -23.78 17.66 -3.20
N PRO A 54 -24.51 16.55 -3.04
CA PRO A 54 -23.87 15.25 -2.85
C PRO A 54 -23.23 14.79 -4.17
N VAL A 55 -21.95 14.42 -4.11
CA VAL A 55 -21.18 13.83 -5.21
C VAL A 55 -21.10 12.31 -4.98
N PRO A 56 -21.53 11.46 -5.94
CA PRO A 56 -21.44 10.02 -5.79
C PRO A 56 -20.01 9.54 -5.49
N CYS A 57 -19.89 8.53 -4.64
CA CYS A 57 -18.60 7.91 -4.37
C CYS A 57 -18.22 7.00 -5.54
N PRO A 58 -17.16 7.33 -6.30
CA PRO A 58 -16.74 6.52 -7.44
C PRO A 58 -16.18 5.19 -6.95
N HIS A 59 -16.15 4.22 -7.85
CA HIS A 59 -15.58 2.92 -7.61
C HIS A 59 -14.52 2.58 -8.67
N ILE A 60 -13.56 1.75 -8.30
CA ILE A 60 -12.44 1.35 -9.17
C ILE A 60 -12.89 0.57 -10.42
N LEU A 61 -14.12 0.07 -10.41
CA LEU A 61 -14.74 -0.61 -11.55
C LEU A 61 -15.31 0.37 -12.59
N ASP A 62 -15.56 1.63 -12.19
CA ASP A 62 -16.03 2.68 -13.08
C ASP A 62 -14.89 3.14 -14.02
N PRO A 63 -15.24 3.67 -15.21
CA PRO A 63 -14.27 4.29 -16.11
C PRO A 63 -13.42 5.35 -15.40
N ALA A 64 -12.17 5.49 -15.82
CA ALA A 64 -11.31 6.53 -15.26
C ALA A 64 -11.79 7.93 -15.73
N GLU A 65 -11.87 8.86 -14.78
CA GLU A 65 -12.21 10.27 -15.03
C GLU A 65 -10.99 11.19 -14.88
N LYS A 66 -9.96 10.72 -14.17
CA LYS A 66 -8.72 11.45 -13.91
C LYS A 66 -7.55 10.70 -14.52
N TYR A 67 -6.48 11.42 -14.84
CA TYR A 67 -5.24 10.78 -15.24
C TYR A 67 -4.58 10.07 -14.04
N ILE A 68 -4.52 10.74 -12.87
CA ILE A 68 -3.93 10.14 -11.66
C ILE A 68 -4.72 10.43 -10.39
N SER A 69 -4.84 9.43 -9.52
CA SER A 69 -5.32 9.58 -8.14
C SER A 69 -4.16 9.37 -7.17
N LEU A 70 -3.99 10.28 -6.21
CA LEU A 70 -3.01 10.15 -5.14
C LEU A 70 -3.74 9.77 -3.85
N ILE A 71 -3.43 8.61 -3.29
CA ILE A 71 -4.06 8.05 -2.09
C ILE A 71 -3.13 8.31 -0.90
N VAL A 72 -3.63 9.08 0.07
CA VAL A 72 -2.88 9.49 1.27
C VAL A 72 -3.57 8.94 2.52
N PRO A 73 -3.07 7.87 3.16
CA PRO A 73 -3.63 7.37 4.41
C PRO A 73 -3.17 8.26 5.58
N ALA A 74 -4.10 8.68 6.42
CA ALA A 74 -3.83 9.55 7.57
C ALA A 74 -4.33 8.92 8.87
N TYR A 75 -3.46 8.86 9.88
CA TYR A 75 -3.82 8.49 11.25
C TYR A 75 -3.00 9.28 12.27
N ASN A 76 -3.64 10.24 12.92
CA ASN A 76 -3.02 11.18 13.84
C ASN A 76 -1.82 11.91 13.21
N GLU A 77 -2.12 12.64 12.12
CA GLU A 77 -1.20 13.34 11.24
C GLU A 77 -1.42 14.86 11.23
N GLU A 78 -2.11 15.44 12.21
CA GLU A 78 -2.48 16.87 12.24
C GLU A 78 -1.30 17.80 11.90
N HIS A 79 -0.10 17.48 12.38
CA HIS A 79 1.09 18.29 12.18
C HIS A 79 1.90 17.97 10.92
N ARG A 80 1.78 16.75 10.37
CA ARG A 80 2.59 16.29 9.23
C ARG A 80 1.86 16.40 7.90
N LEU A 81 0.54 16.17 7.93
CA LEU A 81 -0.33 16.20 6.76
C LEU A 81 -0.30 17.54 6.00
N PRO A 82 -0.35 18.73 6.65
CA PRO A 82 -0.38 20.01 5.92
C PRO A 82 0.82 20.20 4.99
N GLY A 83 2.04 20.01 5.51
CA GLY A 83 3.26 20.22 4.73
C GLY A 83 3.39 19.23 3.57
N ALA A 84 3.04 17.96 3.81
CA ALA A 84 3.05 16.92 2.78
C ALA A 84 2.02 17.21 1.66
N LEU A 85 0.80 17.63 2.02
CA LEU A 85 -0.24 17.94 1.05
C LEU A 85 0.01 19.26 0.31
N ASP A 86 0.51 20.30 0.96
CA ASP A 86 0.87 21.56 0.29
C ASP A 86 1.98 21.31 -0.74
N GLU A 87 3.03 20.54 -0.42
CA GLU A 87 4.07 20.15 -1.39
C GLU A 87 3.45 19.39 -2.58
N THR A 88 2.59 18.40 -2.29
CA THR A 88 1.93 17.55 -3.29
C THR A 88 1.04 18.36 -4.22
N LEU A 89 0.14 19.18 -3.67
CA LEU A 89 -0.83 19.96 -4.44
C LEU A 89 -0.15 21.06 -5.26
N ASN A 90 0.89 21.71 -4.72
CA ASN A 90 1.69 22.68 -5.49
C ASN A 90 2.32 22.03 -6.72
N TYR A 91 2.92 20.84 -6.57
CA TYR A 91 3.50 20.10 -7.69
C TYR A 91 2.42 19.73 -8.74
N LEU A 92 1.27 19.20 -8.30
CA LEU A 92 0.18 18.79 -9.19
C LEU A 92 -0.45 19.97 -9.93
N GLN A 93 -0.67 21.11 -9.26
CA GLN A 93 -1.18 22.32 -9.87
C GLN A 93 -0.21 22.88 -10.93
N GLN A 94 1.10 22.91 -10.63
CA GLN A 94 2.11 23.32 -11.60
C GLN A 94 2.14 22.42 -12.83
N ARG A 95 1.98 21.10 -12.64
CA ARG A 95 1.92 20.15 -13.74
C ARG A 95 0.65 20.32 -14.59
N ALA A 96 -0.52 20.46 -13.96
CA ALA A 96 -1.79 20.72 -14.65
C ALA A 96 -1.82 22.09 -15.37
N ALA A 97 -1.07 23.07 -14.88
CA ALA A 97 -0.91 24.35 -15.56
C ALA A 97 -0.08 24.24 -16.85
N LYS A 98 0.94 23.36 -16.85
CA LYS A 98 1.81 23.09 -18.00
C LYS A 98 1.18 22.16 -19.04
N ASP A 99 0.41 21.18 -18.60
CA ASP A 99 -0.25 20.19 -19.45
C ASP A 99 -1.76 20.15 -19.16
N LYS A 100 -2.55 20.66 -20.10
CA LYS A 100 -4.03 20.71 -19.97
C LYS A 100 -4.69 19.34 -20.02
N SER A 101 -4.00 18.30 -20.51
CA SER A 101 -4.50 16.93 -20.50
C SER A 101 -4.28 16.25 -19.13
N PHE A 102 -3.38 16.78 -18.31
CA PHE A 102 -3.10 16.25 -16.99
C PHE A 102 -4.20 16.64 -16.00
N SER A 103 -4.93 15.63 -15.54
CA SER A 103 -5.95 15.76 -14.50
C SER A 103 -5.62 14.89 -13.30
N TYR A 104 -5.87 15.39 -12.10
CA TYR A 104 -5.52 14.68 -10.88
C TYR A 104 -6.63 14.78 -9.83
N GLU A 105 -6.56 13.88 -8.87
CA GLU A 105 -7.21 14.04 -7.58
C GLU A 105 -6.31 13.53 -6.44
N VAL A 106 -6.53 14.03 -5.24
CA VAL A 106 -5.94 13.55 -3.99
C VAL A 106 -7.05 13.01 -3.11
N VAL A 107 -6.94 11.75 -2.71
CA VAL A 107 -7.88 11.05 -1.84
C VAL A 107 -7.21 10.84 -0.48
N ILE A 108 -7.59 11.67 0.49
CA ILE A 108 -7.14 11.56 1.88
C ILE A 108 -8.05 10.54 2.58
N VAL A 109 -7.46 9.54 3.22
CA VAL A 109 -8.23 8.52 3.95
C VAL A 109 -7.89 8.59 5.43
N ASP A 110 -8.80 9.16 6.22
CA ASP A 110 -8.66 9.22 7.67
C ASP A 110 -9.02 7.86 8.29
N ASP A 111 -8.02 7.19 8.85
CA ASP A 111 -8.14 5.89 9.53
C ASP A 111 -8.59 6.08 11.00
N GLY A 112 -9.61 6.92 11.20
CA GLY A 112 -10.22 7.18 12.50
C GLY A 112 -9.30 7.93 13.47
N SER A 113 -8.74 9.05 13.04
CA SER A 113 -7.88 9.88 13.90
C SER A 113 -8.64 10.45 15.10
N VAL A 114 -7.91 10.67 16.19
CA VAL A 114 -8.41 11.27 17.45
C VAL A 114 -7.90 12.70 17.68
N ASP A 115 -6.96 13.17 16.86
CA ASP A 115 -6.45 14.54 16.85
C ASP A 115 -7.18 15.40 15.79
N GLY A 116 -6.63 16.58 15.46
CA GLY A 116 -7.20 17.50 14.47
C GLY A 116 -7.03 17.08 13.00
N THR A 117 -6.55 15.87 12.69
CA THR A 117 -6.31 15.40 11.30
C THR A 117 -7.53 15.56 10.40
N LYS A 118 -8.73 15.24 10.90
CA LYS A 118 -9.98 15.35 10.12
C LYS A 118 -10.24 16.79 9.70
N ARG A 119 -10.12 17.73 10.65
CA ARG A 119 -10.30 19.17 10.40
C ARG A 119 -9.33 19.64 9.31
N VAL A 120 -8.05 19.33 9.48
CA VAL A 120 -7.01 19.65 8.49
C VAL A 120 -7.36 19.09 7.11
N ALA A 121 -7.78 17.82 7.02
CA ALA A 121 -8.14 17.20 5.75
C ALA A 121 -9.33 17.91 5.06
N PHE A 122 -10.36 18.30 5.82
CA PHE A 122 -11.50 19.06 5.29
C PHE A 122 -11.12 20.49 4.86
N ASP A 123 -10.16 21.14 5.54
CA ASP A 123 -9.65 22.45 5.12
C ASP A 123 -9.06 22.41 3.70
N PHE A 124 -8.41 21.29 3.32
CA PHE A 124 -7.95 21.07 1.95
C PHE A 124 -9.09 20.87 0.95
N VAL A 125 -10.17 20.16 1.32
CA VAL A 125 -11.36 20.03 0.45
C VAL A 125 -11.98 21.40 0.19
N ASN A 126 -12.09 22.24 1.22
CA ASN A 126 -12.59 23.62 1.09
C ASN A 126 -11.72 24.45 0.13
N ARG A 127 -10.38 24.34 0.24
CA ARG A 127 -9.44 25.11 -0.58
C ARG A 127 -9.39 24.66 -2.04
N TYR A 128 -9.51 23.37 -2.32
CA TYR A 128 -9.25 22.78 -3.65
C TYR A 128 -10.48 22.15 -4.31
N THR A 129 -11.65 22.17 -3.67
CA THR A 129 -12.91 21.53 -4.09
C THR A 129 -12.85 19.99 -4.08
N VAL A 130 -14.03 19.34 -4.00
CA VAL A 130 -14.15 17.87 -4.08
C VAL A 130 -13.71 17.28 -5.41
N GLU A 131 -13.54 18.11 -6.44
CA GLU A 131 -13.09 17.67 -7.74
C GLU A 131 -11.59 17.31 -7.75
N ASN A 132 -10.79 17.97 -6.92
CA ASN A 132 -9.36 17.73 -6.80
C ASN A 132 -8.94 17.11 -5.47
N VAL A 133 -9.69 17.32 -4.37
CA VAL A 133 -9.36 16.75 -3.05
C VAL A 133 -10.60 16.14 -2.42
N ARG A 134 -10.52 14.87 -2.04
CA ARG A 134 -11.61 14.14 -1.36
C ARG A 134 -11.12 13.53 -0.06
N VAL A 135 -12.03 13.40 0.91
CA VAL A 135 -11.75 12.79 2.22
C VAL A 135 -12.67 11.60 2.45
N ILE A 136 -12.09 10.44 2.75
CA ILE A 136 -12.81 9.24 3.19
C ILE A 136 -12.55 9.05 4.67
N LEU A 137 -13.62 9.02 5.48
CA LEU A 137 -13.53 8.76 6.91
C LEU A 137 -13.85 7.29 7.20
N LEU A 138 -12.94 6.56 7.86
CA LEU A 138 -13.19 5.18 8.27
C LEU A 138 -13.89 5.06 9.64
N GLY A 139 -14.01 6.17 10.38
CA GLY A 139 -14.69 6.25 11.67
C GLY A 139 -13.90 5.70 12.87
N ARG A 140 -13.10 4.64 12.68
CA ARG A 140 -12.17 4.10 13.67
C ARG A 140 -10.89 3.59 13.02
N ASN A 141 -9.85 3.36 13.81
CA ASN A 141 -8.60 2.79 13.29
C ASN A 141 -8.76 1.32 12.89
N HIS A 142 -8.59 1.05 11.60
CA HIS A 142 -8.56 -0.28 11.00
C HIS A 142 -7.14 -0.71 10.60
N GLY A 143 -6.27 0.27 10.34
CA GLY A 143 -4.89 0.09 9.92
C GLY A 143 -4.64 0.63 8.51
N LYS A 144 -3.37 0.94 8.23
CA LYS A 144 -2.89 1.53 6.98
C LYS A 144 -3.34 0.77 5.72
N GLY A 145 -3.29 -0.57 5.74
CA GLY A 145 -3.73 -1.39 4.63
C GLY A 145 -5.22 -1.23 4.30
N GLU A 146 -6.09 -1.08 5.31
CA GLU A 146 -7.51 -0.80 5.07
C GLU A 146 -7.71 0.61 4.48
N ALA A 147 -7.01 1.61 5.01
CA ALA A 147 -7.07 2.98 4.49
C ALA A 147 -6.62 3.07 3.03
N ILE A 148 -5.49 2.43 2.70
CA ILE A 148 -5.01 2.35 1.31
C ILE A 148 -5.99 1.59 0.43
N ARG A 149 -6.45 0.41 0.86
CA ARG A 149 -7.44 -0.38 0.12
C ARG A 149 -8.66 0.48 -0.20
N LYS A 150 -9.16 1.25 0.78
CA LYS A 150 -10.29 2.13 0.58
C LYS A 150 -10.04 3.26 -0.39
N GLY A 151 -8.93 3.98 -0.25
CA GLY A 151 -8.56 5.02 -1.21
C GLY A 151 -8.43 4.48 -2.62
N MET A 152 -7.79 3.31 -2.79
CA MET A 152 -7.60 2.66 -4.08
C MET A 152 -8.93 2.24 -4.73
N LEU A 153 -9.84 1.64 -3.95
CA LEU A 153 -11.14 1.20 -4.47
C LEU A 153 -12.09 2.35 -4.82
N HIS A 154 -11.87 3.55 -4.28
CA HIS A 154 -12.73 4.72 -4.48
C HIS A 154 -12.01 5.88 -5.20
N SER A 155 -11.03 5.55 -6.03
CA SER A 155 -10.23 6.49 -6.84
C SER A 155 -10.67 6.49 -8.30
N ARG A 156 -10.54 7.63 -9.00
CA ARG A 156 -10.95 7.89 -10.39
C ARG A 156 -9.82 7.85 -11.43
N GLY A 157 -8.57 7.70 -11.00
CA GLY A 157 -7.37 7.82 -11.83
C GLY A 157 -7.06 6.63 -12.73
N GLU A 158 -6.55 6.87 -13.93
CA GLU A 158 -5.93 5.82 -14.76
C GLU A 158 -4.72 5.20 -14.07
N LEU A 159 -3.95 6.04 -13.37
CA LEU A 159 -2.87 5.68 -12.46
C LEU A 159 -3.30 5.98 -11.02
N LEU A 160 -2.90 5.14 -10.09
CA LEU A 160 -3.17 5.27 -8.66
C LEU A 160 -1.85 5.23 -7.91
N LEU A 161 -1.47 6.35 -7.31
CA LEU A 161 -0.26 6.48 -6.51
C LEU A 161 -0.62 6.48 -5.03
N MET A 162 -0.04 5.56 -4.27
CA MET A 162 0.03 5.64 -2.82
C MET A 162 1.17 6.57 -2.39
N LEU A 163 0.91 7.46 -1.44
CA LEU A 163 1.88 8.35 -0.81
C LEU A 163 1.63 8.43 0.71
N ASP A 164 2.70 8.40 1.52
CA ASP A 164 2.58 8.58 2.97
C ASP A 164 2.24 10.02 3.36
N ALA A 165 1.41 10.19 4.40
CA ALA A 165 0.95 11.50 4.89
C ALA A 165 2.04 12.36 5.55
N ASP A 166 3.26 11.85 5.71
CA ASP A 166 4.34 12.56 6.38
C ASP A 166 5.31 13.27 5.44
N GLY A 167 5.15 13.12 4.13
CA GLY A 167 6.02 13.77 3.13
C GLY A 167 7.43 13.20 3.10
N ALA A 168 7.66 12.00 3.65
CA ALA A 168 8.98 11.39 3.67
C ALA A 168 9.53 11.08 2.27
N THR A 169 8.67 10.74 1.32
CA THR A 169 9.04 10.60 -0.10
C THR A 169 8.65 11.86 -0.88
N LYS A 170 9.54 12.33 -1.76
CA LYS A 170 9.29 13.51 -2.60
C LYS A 170 8.31 13.20 -3.73
N VAL A 171 7.26 14.00 -3.84
CA VAL A 171 6.20 13.86 -4.86
C VAL A 171 6.77 13.97 -6.29
N SER A 172 7.87 14.70 -6.48
CA SER A 172 8.54 14.85 -7.78
C SER A 172 9.05 13.53 -8.37
N ASP A 173 9.27 12.50 -7.54
CA ASP A 173 9.66 11.17 -8.03
C ASP A 173 8.50 10.39 -8.66
N LEU A 174 7.27 10.92 -8.63
CA LEU A 174 6.10 10.37 -9.31
C LEU A 174 6.38 10.10 -10.79
N GLU A 175 7.04 11.04 -11.47
CA GLU A 175 7.40 10.92 -12.89
C GLU A 175 8.32 9.73 -13.16
N LYS A 176 9.18 9.35 -12.20
CA LYS A 176 10.05 8.18 -12.36
C LYS A 176 9.23 6.90 -12.43
N LEU A 177 8.25 6.73 -11.54
CA LEU A 177 7.37 5.56 -11.52
C LEU A 177 6.50 5.53 -12.77
N GLU A 178 5.90 6.67 -13.11
CA GLU A 178 5.05 6.87 -14.28
C GLU A 178 5.78 6.50 -15.58
N ASN A 179 6.98 7.04 -15.80
CA ASN A 179 7.77 6.76 -16.99
C ASN A 179 8.11 5.28 -17.15
N GLN A 180 8.40 4.58 -16.04
CA GLN A 180 8.67 3.15 -16.07
C GLN A 180 7.42 2.33 -16.37
N ILE A 181 6.25 2.70 -15.82
CA ILE A 181 4.98 2.07 -16.16
C ILE A 181 4.68 2.21 -17.66
N HIS A 182 4.83 3.41 -18.22
CA HIS A 182 4.64 3.64 -19.66
C HIS A 182 5.61 2.84 -20.52
N ALA A 183 6.89 2.75 -20.11
CA ALA A 183 7.89 1.96 -20.82
C ALA A 183 7.55 0.46 -20.84
N VAL A 184 7.11 -0.09 -19.70
CA VAL A 184 6.69 -1.50 -19.60
C VAL A 184 5.40 -1.73 -20.41
N ALA A 185 4.41 -0.86 -20.30
CA ALA A 185 3.17 -0.98 -21.07
C ALA A 185 3.43 -0.96 -22.59
N LYS A 186 4.33 -0.09 -23.05
CA LYS A 186 4.74 -0.04 -24.46
C LYS A 186 5.45 -1.32 -24.91
N LYS A 187 6.21 -1.96 -24.02
CA LYS A 187 6.86 -3.25 -24.29
C LYS A 187 5.83 -4.37 -24.39
N GLU A 188 4.91 -4.49 -23.43
CA GLU A 188 3.84 -5.49 -23.44
C GLU A 188 2.99 -5.41 -24.72
N ARG A 189 2.64 -4.20 -25.16
CA ARG A 189 1.92 -3.97 -26.44
C ARG A 189 2.68 -4.43 -27.68
N LYS A 190 4.02 -4.42 -27.67
CA LYS A 190 4.83 -4.88 -28.80
C LYS A 190 4.96 -6.41 -28.84
N PHE A 191 4.79 -7.09 -27.69
CA PHE A 191 4.85 -8.54 -27.59
C PHE A 191 3.47 -9.20 -27.80
N GLY A 192 2.38 -8.51 -27.46
CA GLY A 192 1.01 -8.93 -27.77
C GLY A 192 0.58 -8.51 -29.18
N ASP A 193 0.71 -9.43 -30.14
CA ASP A 193 0.13 -9.43 -31.48
C ASP A 193 0.47 -8.29 -32.47
N SER A 194 1.28 -8.64 -33.46
CA SER A 194 1.40 -8.00 -34.78
C SER A 194 0.14 -8.13 -35.66
N ALA A 195 -1.04 -8.46 -35.12
CA ALA A 195 -2.23 -8.83 -35.89
C ALA A 195 -3.56 -8.15 -35.46
N ALA A 196 -3.57 -7.32 -34.41
CA ALA A 196 -4.73 -6.50 -34.08
C ALA A 196 -4.26 -5.15 -33.55
N SER A 197 -4.12 -4.16 -34.44
CA SER A 197 -3.88 -2.77 -34.08
C SER A 197 -5.15 -2.18 -33.45
N ASP A 198 -5.50 -2.61 -32.26
CA ASP A 198 -6.52 -1.92 -31.49
C ASP A 198 -5.86 -0.69 -30.84
N SER A 199 -5.94 0.44 -31.53
CA SER A 199 -5.45 1.75 -31.10
C SER A 199 -6.16 2.29 -29.84
N THR A 200 -6.97 1.47 -29.17
CA THR A 200 -7.83 1.85 -28.05
C THR A 200 -7.35 1.38 -26.68
N LEU A 201 -6.35 0.49 -26.59
CA LEU A 201 -5.87 0.00 -25.29
C LEU A 201 -5.29 1.17 -24.48
N ARG A 202 -5.89 1.51 -23.33
CA ARG A 202 -5.40 2.59 -22.46
C ARG A 202 -4.33 2.06 -21.51
N ILE A 203 -3.57 2.96 -20.90
CA ILE A 203 -2.59 2.56 -19.87
C ILE A 203 -3.29 1.94 -18.65
N SER A 204 -4.51 2.42 -18.36
CA SER A 204 -5.37 1.93 -17.29
C SER A 204 -5.80 0.48 -17.45
N ASP A 205 -5.77 -0.08 -18.67
CA ASP A 205 -6.21 -1.46 -18.95
C ASP A 205 -5.09 -2.49 -18.78
N VAL A 206 -3.83 -2.06 -18.80
CA VAL A 206 -2.66 -2.94 -18.69
C VAL A 206 -2.25 -3.05 -17.22
N PRO A 207 -2.35 -4.22 -16.57
CA PRO A 207 -2.02 -4.34 -15.16
C PRO A 207 -0.50 -4.29 -14.95
N ILE A 208 0.00 -3.21 -14.37
CA ILE A 208 1.39 -2.98 -13.97
C ILE A 208 1.44 -2.34 -12.58
N ALA A 209 2.47 -2.70 -11.79
CA ALA A 209 2.77 -2.10 -10.48
C ALA A 209 4.22 -1.60 -10.42
N ALA A 210 4.42 -0.38 -9.91
CA ALA A 210 5.72 0.23 -9.69
C ALA A 210 5.92 0.56 -8.20
N PHE A 211 7.06 0.17 -7.65
CA PHE A 211 7.41 0.29 -6.25
C PHE A 211 8.58 1.26 -6.11
N GLY A 212 8.38 2.33 -5.37
CA GLY A 212 9.48 3.16 -4.88
C GLY A 212 10.37 2.35 -3.93
N SER A 213 11.66 2.65 -3.90
CA SER A 213 12.64 1.92 -3.12
C SER A 213 13.67 2.84 -2.48
N ARG A 214 13.90 2.60 -1.19
CA ARG A 214 14.92 3.24 -0.36
C ARG A 214 16.16 2.35 -0.20
N ALA A 215 16.23 1.21 -0.89
CA ALA A 215 17.33 0.25 -0.74
C ALA A 215 18.71 0.88 -0.99
N HIS A 216 18.80 1.85 -1.90
CA HIS A 216 20.03 2.60 -2.17
C HIS A 216 20.46 3.53 -1.02
N LEU A 217 19.56 3.91 -0.12
CA LEU A 217 19.85 4.67 1.10
C LEU A 217 20.23 3.74 2.26
N GLU A 218 19.75 2.50 2.23
CA GLU A 218 20.03 1.48 3.23
C GLU A 218 21.53 1.22 3.35
N GLU A 219 22.26 1.14 2.23
CA GLU A 219 23.72 0.96 2.22
C GLU A 219 24.45 2.03 3.04
N LYS A 220 24.04 3.30 2.89
CA LYS A 220 24.60 4.42 3.66
C LYS A 220 24.22 4.36 5.14
N ALA A 221 23.00 3.93 5.45
CA ALA A 221 22.50 3.83 6.82
C ALA A 221 23.06 2.60 7.58
N LEU A 222 23.37 1.51 6.89
CA LEU A 222 23.92 0.29 7.49
C LEU A 222 25.30 0.51 8.12
N ALA A 223 26.07 1.46 7.60
CA ALA A 223 27.39 1.83 8.12
C ALA A 223 27.35 2.52 9.49
N THR A 224 26.22 3.15 9.86
CA THR A 224 26.11 3.96 11.08
C THR A 224 25.20 3.34 12.14
N ARG A 225 24.42 2.31 11.80
CA ARG A 225 23.42 1.69 12.69
C ARG A 225 24.00 0.57 13.56
N LYS A 226 23.41 0.39 14.76
CA LYS A 226 23.74 -0.71 15.68
C LYS A 226 23.52 -2.08 15.01
N TRP A 227 24.47 -2.99 15.20
CA TRP A 227 24.52 -4.30 14.51
C TRP A 227 23.24 -5.16 14.67
N TYR A 228 22.60 -5.15 15.84
CA TYR A 228 21.39 -5.94 16.09
C TYR A 228 20.20 -5.45 15.25
N ARG A 229 20.13 -4.15 14.91
CA ARG A 229 19.09 -3.64 14.01
C ARG A 229 19.29 -4.16 12.60
N ASN A 230 20.54 -4.25 12.16
CA ASN A 230 20.89 -4.81 10.85
C ASN A 230 20.55 -6.30 10.80
N PHE A 231 20.81 -7.06 11.87
CA PHE A 231 20.43 -8.46 11.98
C PHE A 231 18.92 -8.66 11.92
N LEU A 232 18.15 -7.90 12.72
CA LEU A 232 16.68 -7.98 12.74
C LEU A 232 16.08 -7.63 11.38
N MET A 233 16.59 -6.58 10.72
CA MET A 233 16.15 -6.15 9.40
C MET A 233 16.44 -7.22 8.33
N LYS A 234 17.65 -7.79 8.31
CA LYS A 234 17.99 -8.90 7.40
C LYS A 234 17.09 -10.12 7.65
N GLY A 235 16.83 -10.45 8.91
CA GLY A 235 15.88 -11.51 9.27
C GLY A 235 14.47 -11.23 8.75
N PHE A 236 13.97 -10.00 8.91
CA PHE A 236 12.68 -9.58 8.36
C PHE A 236 12.63 -9.70 6.83
N HIS A 237 13.70 -9.29 6.12
CA HIS A 237 13.80 -9.46 4.66
C HIS A 237 13.72 -10.94 4.24
N VAL A 238 14.35 -11.85 5.00
CA VAL A 238 14.24 -13.29 4.75
C VAL A 238 12.79 -13.77 4.93
N VAL A 239 12.09 -13.31 5.97
CA VAL A 239 10.68 -13.68 6.18
C VAL A 239 9.80 -13.16 5.05
N VAL A 240 9.99 -11.92 4.61
CA VAL A 240 9.26 -11.34 3.46
C VAL A 240 9.51 -12.17 2.19
N LEU A 241 10.78 -12.52 1.93
CA LEU A 241 11.16 -13.38 0.81
C LEU A 241 10.49 -14.75 0.88
N LEU A 242 10.44 -15.36 2.07
CA LEU A 242 9.79 -16.65 2.27
C LEU A 242 8.27 -16.56 2.15
N ALA A 243 7.65 -15.43 2.46
CA ALA A 243 6.20 -15.24 2.42
C ALA A 243 5.71 -14.86 1.01
N ALA A 244 6.25 -13.80 0.42
CA ALA A 244 5.83 -13.23 -0.87
C ALA A 244 6.76 -13.58 -2.04
N GLY A 245 7.96 -14.11 -1.81
CA GLY A 245 8.97 -14.42 -2.83
C GLY A 245 9.83 -13.20 -3.25
N SER A 246 10.74 -13.41 -4.20
CA SER A 246 11.68 -12.37 -4.70
C SER A 246 11.06 -11.36 -5.69
N GLY A 247 11.69 -10.22 -5.92
CA GLY A 247 11.33 -9.31 -7.02
C GLY A 247 11.25 -7.84 -6.62
N ILE A 248 10.87 -7.55 -5.38
CA ILE A 248 10.90 -6.21 -4.79
C ILE A 248 11.74 -6.27 -3.52
N ARG A 249 12.79 -5.46 -3.42
CA ARG A 249 13.64 -5.41 -2.22
C ARG A 249 13.02 -4.58 -1.11
N ASP A 250 12.58 -3.36 -1.40
CA ASP A 250 11.91 -2.49 -0.42
C ASP A 250 10.38 -2.55 -0.55
N THR A 251 9.79 -3.62 0.00
CA THR A 251 8.33 -3.76 0.01
C THR A 251 7.63 -2.69 0.86
N GLN A 252 8.31 -2.12 1.85
CA GLN A 252 7.72 -1.25 2.87
C GLN A 252 7.80 0.24 2.53
N CYS A 253 8.25 0.61 1.33
CA CYS A 253 8.24 2.01 0.89
C CYS A 253 6.80 2.48 0.65
N GLY A 254 6.38 3.57 1.27
CA GLY A 254 5.01 4.11 1.11
C GLY A 254 4.74 4.80 -0.23
N PHE A 255 5.63 4.70 -1.21
CA PHE A 255 5.52 5.32 -2.53
C PHE A 255 5.36 4.24 -3.60
N LYS A 256 4.13 3.96 -4.03
CA LYS A 256 3.82 2.86 -4.96
C LYS A 256 2.74 3.27 -5.94
N MET A 257 2.97 3.03 -7.23
CA MET A 257 2.04 3.38 -8.29
C MET A 257 1.47 2.13 -8.96
N PHE A 258 0.17 2.11 -9.18
CA PHE A 258 -0.56 1.03 -9.82
C PHE A 258 -1.35 1.59 -10.99
N THR A 259 -1.36 0.86 -12.09
CA THR A 259 -2.39 1.04 -13.11
C THR A 259 -3.77 0.66 -12.56
N ARG A 260 -4.83 1.25 -13.11
CA ARG A 260 -6.21 0.94 -12.71
C ARG A 260 -6.53 -0.55 -12.77
N ALA A 261 -6.16 -1.24 -13.85
CA ALA A 261 -6.34 -2.69 -13.99
C ALA A 261 -5.60 -3.49 -12.91
N ALA A 262 -4.38 -3.10 -12.53
CA ALA A 262 -3.67 -3.73 -11.41
C ALA A 262 -4.40 -3.45 -10.09
N ALA A 263 -4.77 -2.20 -9.84
CA ALA A 263 -5.45 -1.81 -8.60
C ALA A 263 -6.79 -2.56 -8.41
N ARG A 264 -7.58 -2.72 -9.49
CA ARG A 264 -8.81 -3.53 -9.50
C ARG A 264 -8.58 -4.95 -9.00
N LYS A 265 -7.53 -5.62 -9.48
CA LYS A 265 -7.23 -7.02 -9.08
C LYS A 265 -6.65 -7.10 -7.68
N LEU A 266 -5.74 -6.19 -7.33
CA LEU A 266 -5.01 -6.23 -6.08
C LEU A 266 -5.88 -5.83 -4.89
N PHE A 267 -6.45 -4.62 -4.91
CA PHE A 267 -7.14 -4.06 -3.74
C PHE A 267 -8.54 -4.63 -3.51
N THR A 268 -9.13 -5.34 -4.48
CA THR A 268 -10.32 -6.17 -4.23
C THR A 268 -9.98 -7.45 -3.45
N ASN A 269 -8.75 -7.95 -3.57
CA ASN A 269 -8.30 -9.21 -3.00
C ASN A 269 -7.44 -9.09 -1.73
N ILE A 270 -6.89 -7.90 -1.42
CA ILE A 270 -6.15 -7.65 -0.18
C ILE A 270 -7.02 -7.93 1.04
N ARG A 271 -6.43 -8.58 2.05
CA ARG A 271 -7.08 -8.95 3.32
C ARG A 271 -6.37 -8.35 4.54
N LEU A 272 -5.05 -8.17 4.46
CA LEU A 272 -4.27 -7.60 5.54
C LEU A 272 -4.55 -6.11 5.67
N LYS A 273 -4.94 -5.69 6.88
CA LYS A 273 -5.38 -4.32 7.14
C LYS A 273 -4.28 -3.43 7.71
N ARG A 274 -3.18 -3.99 8.20
CA ARG A 274 -2.11 -3.25 8.88
C ARG A 274 -0.87 -3.16 7.99
N TRP A 275 0.33 -3.26 8.56
CA TRP A 275 1.61 -2.98 7.90
C TRP A 275 1.99 -4.01 6.82
N CYS A 276 1.55 -5.27 6.96
CA CYS A 276 1.94 -6.33 6.02
C CYS A 276 1.14 -6.35 4.71
N PHE A 277 0.17 -5.44 4.51
CA PHE A 277 -0.58 -5.34 3.25
C PHE A 277 0.33 -5.15 2.03
N ASP A 278 1.47 -4.44 2.20
CA ASP A 278 2.44 -4.25 1.13
C ASP A 278 3.09 -5.56 0.67
N VAL A 279 3.32 -6.48 1.61
CA VAL A 279 3.85 -7.82 1.31
C VAL A 279 2.79 -8.66 0.60
N GLU A 280 1.53 -8.52 1.01
CA GLU A 280 0.38 -9.15 0.34
C GLU A 280 0.20 -8.65 -1.09
N VAL A 281 0.36 -7.34 -1.33
CA VAL A 281 0.34 -6.77 -2.69
C VAL A 281 1.37 -7.46 -3.58
N VAL A 282 2.60 -7.65 -3.10
CA VAL A 282 3.67 -8.33 -3.86
C VAL A 282 3.29 -9.79 -4.14
N TYR A 283 2.72 -10.49 -3.15
CA TYR A 283 2.23 -11.86 -3.35
C TYR A 283 1.14 -11.92 -4.44
N LEU A 284 0.14 -11.04 -4.37
CA LEU A 284 -0.96 -10.97 -5.31
C LEU A 284 -0.50 -10.56 -6.72
N CYS A 285 0.43 -9.61 -6.84
CA CYS A 285 1.03 -9.26 -8.14
C CYS A 285 1.58 -10.49 -8.84
N LYS A 286 2.30 -11.36 -8.12
CA LYS A 286 2.84 -12.59 -8.71
C LYS A 286 1.77 -13.60 -9.07
N TRP A 287 0.77 -13.74 -8.19
CA TRP A 287 -0.34 -14.65 -8.44
C TRP A 287 -1.09 -14.26 -9.73
N PHE A 288 -1.35 -12.97 -9.92
CA PHE A 288 -1.97 -12.41 -11.13
C PHE A 288 -1.01 -12.21 -12.31
N ARG A 289 0.29 -12.50 -12.15
CA ARG A 289 1.36 -12.24 -13.14
C ARG A 289 1.45 -10.78 -13.58
N ILE A 290 1.21 -9.85 -12.66
CA ILE A 290 1.34 -8.41 -12.85
C ILE A 290 2.84 -8.05 -12.82
N PRO A 291 3.39 -7.42 -13.88
CA PRO A 291 4.76 -6.92 -13.86
C PRO A 291 5.00 -5.94 -12.71
N MET A 292 6.09 -6.16 -11.98
CA MET A 292 6.51 -5.32 -10.87
C MET A 292 7.85 -4.66 -11.20
N ILE A 293 7.94 -3.35 -10.97
CA ILE A 293 9.15 -2.55 -11.23
C ILE A 293 9.59 -1.92 -9.90
N GLU A 294 10.88 -1.94 -9.58
CA GLU A 294 11.45 -1.28 -8.40
C GLU A 294 12.28 -0.05 -8.82
N ILE A 295 11.97 1.13 -8.27
CA ILE A 295 12.56 2.41 -8.66
C ILE A 295 13.12 3.13 -7.43
N SER A 296 14.36 3.61 -7.50
CA SER A 296 14.95 4.42 -6.43
C SER A 296 14.27 5.78 -6.29
N VAL A 297 13.84 6.11 -5.06
CA VAL A 297 13.17 7.37 -4.73
C VAL A 297 13.90 8.15 -3.63
N ASN A 298 13.85 9.47 -3.72
CA ASN A 298 14.33 10.39 -2.70
C ASN A 298 13.44 10.26 -1.46
N TRP A 299 14.07 9.90 -0.35
CA TRP A 299 13.41 9.71 0.92
C TRP A 299 14.20 10.37 2.03
N THR A 300 13.49 11.04 2.92
CA THR A 300 14.04 11.70 4.10
C THR A 300 13.34 11.19 5.36
N GLU A 301 14.11 11.01 6.44
CA GLU A 301 13.54 10.57 7.71
C GLU A 301 12.74 11.69 8.36
N ILE A 302 11.44 11.44 8.56
CA ILE A 302 10.52 12.35 9.25
C ILE A 302 10.27 11.79 10.66
N PRO A 303 10.46 12.57 11.74
CA PRO A 303 10.20 12.11 13.10
C PRO A 303 8.70 11.80 13.30
N GLY A 304 8.40 10.95 14.30
CA GLY A 304 7.02 10.60 14.66
C GLY A 304 6.46 9.33 13.99
N SER A 305 7.33 8.44 13.50
CA SER A 305 6.93 7.14 12.94
C SER A 305 6.03 6.36 13.89
N LYS A 306 4.92 5.83 13.35
CA LYS A 306 3.97 4.98 14.09
C LYS A 306 4.38 3.50 14.12
N VAL A 307 5.44 3.12 13.38
CA VAL A 307 5.99 1.76 13.39
C VAL A 307 7.03 1.64 14.50
N ASN A 308 6.78 0.73 15.44
CA ASN A 308 7.67 0.48 16.58
C ASN A 308 8.06 -1.01 16.67
N LEU A 309 9.03 -1.35 17.54
CA LEU A 309 9.50 -2.73 17.69
C LEU A 309 8.40 -3.70 18.14
N LEU A 310 7.38 -3.22 18.86
CA LEU A 310 6.22 -4.01 19.27
C LEU A 310 5.30 -4.37 18.08
N SER A 311 5.49 -3.74 16.92
CA SER A 311 4.76 -4.06 15.69
C SER A 311 5.31 -5.33 15.02
N ILE A 312 6.56 -5.70 15.27
CA ILE A 312 7.24 -6.81 14.58
C ILE A 312 6.53 -8.17 14.80
N PRO A 313 6.15 -8.58 16.03
CA PRO A 313 5.45 -9.85 16.23
C PRO A 313 4.13 -9.93 15.46
N ASN A 314 3.36 -8.83 15.43
CA ASN A 314 2.12 -8.75 14.67
C ASN A 314 2.37 -8.88 13.17
N MET A 315 3.44 -8.27 12.65
CA MET A 315 3.82 -8.39 11.24
C MET A 315 4.22 -9.82 10.88
N LEU A 316 5.03 -10.48 11.72
CA LEU A 316 5.40 -11.89 11.53
C LEU A 316 4.16 -12.80 11.54
N TRP A 317 3.23 -12.55 12.45
CA TRP A 317 1.95 -13.25 12.52
C TRP A 317 1.11 -13.03 11.25
N GLU A 318 0.94 -11.78 10.78
CA GLU A 318 0.22 -11.48 9.55
C GLU A 318 0.83 -12.17 8.32
N MET A 319 2.15 -12.19 8.20
CA MET A 319 2.85 -12.89 7.11
C MET A 319 2.67 -14.41 7.18
N ALA A 320 2.67 -15.00 8.38
CA ALA A 320 2.42 -16.43 8.56
C ALA A 320 0.99 -16.79 8.14
N LEU A 321 0.00 -16.02 8.59
CA LEU A 321 -1.41 -16.20 8.21
C LEU A 321 -1.61 -16.07 6.70
N MET A 322 -1.01 -15.05 6.09
CA MET A 322 -1.08 -14.78 4.66
C MET A 322 -0.43 -15.91 3.84
N SER A 323 0.78 -16.31 4.22
CA SER A 323 1.51 -17.37 3.54
C SER A 323 0.74 -18.68 3.59
N LEU A 324 0.25 -19.09 4.77
CA LEU A 324 -0.58 -20.29 4.89
C LEU A 324 -1.91 -20.13 4.13
N GLY A 325 -2.61 -19.00 4.33
CA GLY A 325 -3.94 -18.75 3.79
C GLY A 325 -4.00 -18.85 2.27
N TYR A 326 -3.10 -18.17 1.56
CA TYR A 326 -3.08 -18.23 0.11
C TYR A 326 -2.49 -19.54 -0.43
N ARG A 327 -1.40 -20.06 0.14
CA ARG A 327 -0.76 -21.30 -0.37
C ARG A 327 -1.60 -22.54 -0.19
N SER A 328 -2.42 -22.59 0.87
CA SER A 328 -3.35 -23.69 1.11
C SER A 328 -4.70 -23.51 0.40
N GLY A 329 -4.92 -22.38 -0.29
CA GLY A 329 -6.20 -22.06 -0.93
C GLY A 329 -7.34 -21.74 0.04
N ILE A 330 -7.08 -21.63 1.35
CA ILE A 330 -8.08 -21.22 2.34
C ILE A 330 -8.57 -19.81 2.04
N TRP A 331 -7.64 -18.89 1.69
CA TRP A 331 -7.96 -17.54 1.25
C TRP A 331 -8.12 -17.54 -0.26
N LYS A 332 -9.37 -17.47 -0.72
CA LYS A 332 -9.69 -17.38 -2.14
C LYS A 332 -9.26 -16.02 -2.70
N ILE A 333 -8.71 -16.07 -3.91
CA ILE A 333 -8.42 -14.92 -4.76
C ILE A 333 -9.46 -14.96 -5.90
N TYR A 334 -10.13 -13.83 -6.10
CA TYR A 334 -11.15 -13.66 -7.13
C TYR A 334 -10.53 -13.02 -8.38
N THR A 335 -10.79 -13.61 -9.54
CA THR A 335 -10.24 -13.21 -10.85
C THR A 335 -11.17 -12.31 -11.62
#